data_AF-A0A7S2E1H9-F1
#
_entry.id   AF-A0A7S2E1H9-F1
#
_cell.length_a   1.000
_cell.length_b   1.000
_cell.length_c   1.000
_cell.angle_alpha   90.00
_cell.angle_beta   90.00
_cell.angle_gamma   90.00
#
_symmetry.space_group_name_H-M   'P 1'
#
loop_
_entity.id
_entity.type
_entity.pdbx_description
1 polymer ?
#
loop_
_entity_poly.entity_id
_entity_poly.type
_entity_poly.pdbx_seq_one_letter_code
_entity_poly.pdbx_strand_id
1 'polypeptide(L)'
;KELMSHLLSIATNESASVVTRRQALLVVQEEVEDLDKAADFQKTDGFAPIVRMLHHELSQLQEAAAWVIGTAVQNQRNMQLALLELDVLMPLTTLLIKEANVEDEDEGEDENNEEEIAVKAKAMYALSALVRNNPEGQWACIEAGCYKAVVVALQSAPRVARKTLVMLSDLIHETLAAAAAQAAGRSTYDGHLHESRPPRPFWAGETELDREELCRAVLFHTMAMSTKAVD
;
A
#
# COMPACT_ATOMS: atom_id res chain seq x y z
N LYS A 1 6.34 -25.04 1.58
CA LYS A 1 5.40 -25.13 0.44
C LYS A 1 4.04 -25.69 0.83
N GLU A 2 3.95 -26.90 1.41
CA GLU A 2 2.64 -27.53 1.75
C GLU A 2 1.79 -26.70 2.72
N LEU A 3 2.40 -26.04 3.71
CA LEU A 3 1.68 -25.23 4.69
C LEU A 3 0.92 -24.05 4.08
N MET A 4 1.59 -23.15 3.35
CA MET A 4 0.92 -21.98 2.75
C MET A 4 -0.15 -22.37 1.73
N SER A 5 0.05 -23.46 0.98
CA SER A 5 -1.00 -23.98 0.08
C SER A 5 -2.23 -24.45 0.86
N HIS A 6 -2.03 -25.11 2.00
CA HIS A 6 -3.13 -25.52 2.88
C HIS A 6 -3.83 -24.32 3.53
N LEU A 7 -3.08 -23.31 4.00
CA LEU A 7 -3.66 -22.08 4.54
C LEU A 7 -4.46 -21.33 3.49
N LEU A 8 -4.00 -21.32 2.24
CA LEU A 8 -4.73 -20.68 1.13
C LEU A 8 -6.05 -21.40 0.83
N SER A 9 -6.09 -22.73 0.94
CA SER A 9 -7.35 -23.47 0.78
C SER A 9 -8.32 -23.19 1.92
N ILE A 10 -7.83 -22.95 3.14
CA ILE A 10 -8.67 -22.49 4.26
C ILE A 10 -9.17 -21.07 4.00
N ALA A 11 -8.29 -20.14 3.64
CA ALA A 11 -8.61 -18.73 3.44
C ALA A 11 -9.65 -18.51 2.32
N THR A 12 -9.60 -19.32 1.28
CA THR A 12 -10.50 -19.27 0.12
C THR A 12 -11.76 -20.12 0.27
N ASN A 13 -11.90 -20.90 1.34
CA ASN A 13 -13.07 -21.72 1.58
C ASN A 13 -14.23 -20.87 2.12
N GLU A 14 -15.21 -20.56 1.28
CA GLU A 14 -16.40 -19.78 1.64
C GLU A 14 -17.28 -20.46 2.70
N SER A 15 -17.17 -21.78 2.90
CA SER A 15 -17.87 -22.50 3.97
C SER A 15 -17.21 -22.35 5.34
N ALA A 16 -15.97 -21.85 5.41
CA ALA A 16 -15.28 -21.58 6.67
C ALA A 16 -15.68 -20.22 7.25
N SER A 17 -15.65 -20.10 8.58
CA SER A 17 -15.95 -18.83 9.24
C SER A 17 -14.95 -17.73 8.84
N VAL A 18 -15.39 -16.47 8.82
CA VAL A 18 -14.51 -15.32 8.52
C VAL A 18 -13.29 -15.29 9.46
N VAL A 19 -13.47 -15.61 10.74
CA VAL A 19 -12.39 -15.67 11.74
C VAL A 19 -11.35 -16.71 11.35
N THR A 20 -11.79 -17.91 10.93
CA THR A 20 -10.89 -18.99 10.48
C THR A 20 -10.14 -18.59 9.21
N ARG A 21 -10.84 -18.00 8.24
CA ARG A 21 -10.26 -17.55 6.97
C ARG A 21 -9.23 -16.44 7.20
N ARG A 22 -9.56 -15.46 8.04
CA ARG A 22 -8.66 -14.38 8.45
C ARG A 22 -7.43 -14.93 9.16
N GLN A 23 -7.60 -15.85 10.11
CA GLN A 23 -6.47 -16.44 10.81
C GLN A 23 -5.51 -17.18 9.84
N ALA A 24 -6.05 -17.87 8.84
CA ALA A 24 -5.22 -18.50 7.81
C ALA A 24 -4.41 -17.45 7.01
N LEU A 25 -5.01 -16.31 6.66
CA LEU A 25 -4.30 -15.20 6.02
C LEU A 25 -3.21 -14.60 6.91
N LEU A 26 -3.45 -14.48 8.22
CA LEU A 26 -2.43 -13.97 9.16
C LEU A 26 -1.24 -14.93 9.28
N VAL A 27 -1.47 -16.24 9.30
CA VAL A 27 -0.36 -17.20 9.27
C VAL A 27 0.37 -17.14 7.92
N VAL A 28 -0.33 -16.94 6.80
CA VAL A 28 0.35 -16.68 5.52
C VAL A 28 1.19 -15.40 5.59
N GLN A 29 0.69 -14.35 6.25
CA GLN A 29 1.43 -13.09 6.42
C GLN A 29 2.75 -13.31 7.17
N GLU A 30 2.74 -14.09 8.27
CA GLU A 30 3.95 -14.46 9.00
C GLU A 30 4.92 -15.28 8.13
N GLU A 31 4.40 -16.22 7.34
CA GLU A 31 5.23 -17.07 6.48
C GLU A 31 5.93 -16.29 5.35
N VAL A 32 5.30 -15.23 4.82
CA VAL A 32 5.89 -14.39 3.75
C VAL A 32 6.87 -13.33 4.28
N GLU A 33 7.11 -13.25 5.59
CA GLU A 33 8.24 -12.47 6.16
C GLU A 33 9.60 -13.09 5.78
N ASP A 34 9.61 -14.40 5.56
CA ASP A 34 10.77 -15.12 5.04
C ASP A 34 10.83 -14.98 3.50
N LEU A 35 11.93 -14.40 3.00
CA LEU A 35 12.12 -14.09 1.58
C LEU A 35 12.06 -15.34 0.69
N ASP A 36 12.64 -16.45 1.16
CA ASP A 36 12.69 -17.70 0.40
C ASP A 36 11.29 -18.32 0.33
N LYS A 37 10.54 -18.30 1.45
CA LYS A 37 9.15 -18.75 1.48
C LYS A 37 8.26 -17.89 0.58
N ALA A 38 8.39 -16.56 0.64
CA ALA A 38 7.62 -15.65 -0.19
C ALA A 38 7.90 -15.90 -1.69
N ALA A 39 9.17 -16.05 -2.08
CA ALA A 39 9.54 -16.37 -3.46
C ALA A 39 8.98 -17.73 -3.90
N ASP A 40 9.00 -18.73 -3.03
CA ASP A 40 8.42 -20.04 -3.30
C ASP A 40 6.89 -20.00 -3.43
N PHE A 41 6.22 -19.13 -2.66
CA PHE A 41 4.78 -18.90 -2.74
C PHE A 41 4.39 -18.20 -4.05
N GLN A 42 5.20 -17.25 -4.51
CA GLN A 42 5.04 -16.60 -5.80
C GLN A 42 5.16 -17.58 -6.96
N LYS A 43 6.14 -18.49 -6.93
CA LYS A 43 6.33 -19.54 -7.97
C LYS A 43 5.16 -20.51 -8.09
N THR A 44 4.29 -20.58 -7.08
CA THR A 44 3.09 -21.41 -7.07
C THR A 44 1.80 -20.61 -7.29
N ASP A 45 1.90 -19.39 -7.83
CA ASP A 45 0.78 -18.45 -8.03
C ASP A 45 -0.01 -18.15 -6.74
N GLY A 46 0.64 -18.30 -5.58
CA GLY A 46 0.00 -18.20 -4.27
C GLY A 46 -0.55 -16.81 -3.96
N PHE A 47 0.03 -15.77 -4.56
CA PHE A 47 -0.43 -14.40 -4.38
C PHE A 47 -1.68 -14.06 -5.20
N ALA A 48 -1.98 -14.77 -6.29
CA ALA A 48 -3.15 -14.44 -7.11
C ALA A 48 -4.48 -14.52 -6.33
N PRO A 49 -4.74 -15.56 -5.50
CA PRO A 49 -5.90 -15.56 -4.60
C PRO A 49 -5.85 -14.48 -3.50
N ILE A 50 -4.67 -14.09 -3.03
CA ILE A 50 -4.52 -13.01 -2.03
C ILE A 50 -4.93 -11.66 -2.64
N VAL A 51 -4.47 -11.36 -3.86
CA VAL A 51 -4.88 -10.14 -4.58
C VAL A 51 -6.39 -10.12 -4.81
N ARG A 52 -7.00 -11.26 -5.20
CA ARG A 52 -8.47 -11.35 -5.31
C ARG A 52 -9.18 -11.08 -4.00
N MET A 53 -8.61 -11.47 -2.86
CA MET A 53 -9.19 -11.25 -1.54
C MET A 53 -9.28 -9.76 -1.16
N LEU A 54 -8.49 -8.88 -1.79
CA LEU A 54 -8.61 -7.42 -1.62
C LEU A 54 -9.96 -6.89 -2.13
N HIS A 55 -10.64 -7.62 -3.01
CA HIS A 55 -11.99 -7.29 -3.50
C HIS A 55 -13.11 -7.94 -2.68
N HIS A 56 -12.80 -8.69 -1.63
CA HIS A 56 -13.83 -9.37 -0.82
C HIS A 56 -14.73 -8.34 -0.13
N GLU A 57 -16.00 -8.68 0.10
CA GLU A 57 -16.94 -7.81 0.83
C GLU A 57 -16.62 -7.63 2.33
N LEU A 58 -15.77 -8.50 2.90
CA LEU A 58 -15.50 -8.57 4.34
C LEU A 58 -14.21 -7.82 4.65
N SER A 59 -14.31 -6.70 5.38
CA SER A 59 -13.19 -5.83 5.78
C SER A 59 -12.04 -6.60 6.43
N GLN A 60 -12.37 -7.57 7.29
CA GLN A 60 -11.42 -8.46 7.96
C GLN A 60 -10.52 -9.26 7.01
N LEU A 61 -11.04 -9.66 5.84
CA LEU A 61 -10.27 -10.39 4.83
C LEU A 61 -9.49 -9.43 3.93
N GLN A 62 -10.06 -8.27 3.61
CA GLN A 62 -9.34 -7.20 2.88
C GLN A 62 -8.12 -6.72 3.67
N GLU A 63 -8.30 -6.47 4.98
CA GLU A 63 -7.24 -6.05 5.91
C GLU A 63 -6.08 -7.06 5.93
N ALA A 64 -6.39 -8.33 6.16
CA ALA A 64 -5.40 -9.38 6.25
C ALA A 64 -4.69 -9.62 4.91
N ALA A 65 -5.43 -9.60 3.80
CA ALA A 65 -4.84 -9.72 2.46
C ALA A 65 -3.89 -8.56 2.15
N ALA A 66 -4.28 -7.31 2.44
CA ALA A 66 -3.41 -6.16 2.24
C ALA A 66 -2.14 -6.26 3.11
N TRP A 67 -2.25 -6.83 4.31
CA TRP A 67 -1.08 -7.08 5.15
C TRP A 67 -0.14 -8.13 4.53
N VAL A 68 -0.65 -9.27 4.07
CA VAL A 68 0.15 -10.29 3.35
C VAL A 68 0.91 -9.66 2.19
N ILE A 69 0.23 -8.86 1.35
CA ILE A 69 0.84 -8.17 0.21
C ILE A 69 1.96 -7.23 0.67
N GLY A 70 1.67 -6.35 1.63
CA GLY A 70 2.64 -5.37 2.11
C GLY A 70 3.88 -6.00 2.72
N THR A 71 3.73 -7.10 3.46
CA THR A 71 4.86 -7.85 4.02
C THR A 71 5.70 -8.49 2.92
N ALA A 72 5.06 -9.17 1.96
CA ALA A 72 5.77 -9.87 0.89
C ALA A 72 6.60 -8.92 0.01
N VAL A 73 6.10 -7.71 -0.26
CA VAL A 73 6.79 -6.76 -1.14
C VAL A 73 7.81 -5.87 -0.43
N GLN A 74 7.82 -5.87 0.90
CA GLN A 74 8.62 -4.91 1.68
C GLN A 74 10.11 -5.07 1.38
N ASN A 75 10.70 -4.05 0.74
CA ASN A 75 12.11 -4.02 0.31
C ASN A 75 12.51 -5.20 -0.60
N GLN A 76 11.57 -5.76 -1.37
CA GLN A 76 11.80 -6.90 -2.26
C GLN A 76 11.41 -6.58 -3.70
N ARG A 77 12.34 -6.00 -4.49
CA ARG A 77 12.05 -5.55 -5.87
C ARG A 77 11.44 -6.62 -6.77
N ASN A 78 11.98 -7.84 -6.76
CA ASN A 78 11.43 -8.92 -7.57
C ASN A 78 9.96 -9.24 -7.20
N MET A 79 9.64 -9.21 -5.90
CA MET A 79 8.28 -9.45 -5.43
C MET A 79 7.35 -8.28 -5.75
N GLN A 80 7.85 -7.03 -5.62
CA GLN A 80 7.11 -5.84 -6.03
C GLN A 80 6.72 -5.93 -7.50
N LEU A 81 7.67 -6.23 -8.39
CA LEU A 81 7.41 -6.37 -9.83
C LEU A 81 6.41 -7.50 -10.13
N ALA A 82 6.59 -8.68 -9.53
CA ALA A 82 5.69 -9.81 -9.72
C ALA A 82 4.24 -9.49 -9.28
N LEU A 83 4.06 -8.70 -8.21
CA LEU A 83 2.73 -8.30 -7.74
C LEU A 83 2.13 -7.16 -8.56
N LEU A 84 2.94 -6.30 -9.18
CA LEU A 84 2.46 -5.33 -10.16
C LEU A 84 1.87 -6.02 -11.40
N GLU A 85 2.46 -7.14 -11.84
CA GLU A 85 1.93 -7.97 -12.94
C GLU A 85 0.57 -8.63 -12.61
N LEU A 86 0.20 -8.69 -11.33
CA LEU A 86 -1.10 -9.17 -10.86
C LEU A 86 -2.13 -8.04 -10.66
N ASP A 87 -1.89 -6.86 -11.21
CA ASP A 87 -2.75 -5.67 -11.12
C ASP A 87 -3.07 -5.22 -9.68
N VAL A 88 -2.17 -5.49 -8.72
CA VAL A 88 -2.41 -5.25 -7.29
C VAL A 88 -2.71 -3.79 -6.91
N LEU A 89 -2.27 -2.82 -7.74
CA LEU A 89 -2.50 -1.40 -7.49
C LEU A 89 -3.98 -1.02 -7.53
N MET A 90 -4.76 -1.64 -8.42
CA MET A 90 -6.19 -1.34 -8.58
C MET A 90 -7.01 -1.68 -7.32
N PRO A 91 -6.94 -2.91 -6.75
CA PRO A 91 -7.62 -3.20 -5.50
C PRO A 91 -7.12 -2.33 -4.34
N LEU A 92 -5.81 -2.10 -4.22
CA LEU A 92 -5.26 -1.31 -3.11
C LEU A 92 -5.75 0.15 -3.13
N THR A 93 -5.75 0.78 -4.31
CA THR A 93 -6.28 2.15 -4.46
C THR A 93 -7.79 2.20 -4.23
N THR A 94 -8.52 1.17 -4.67
CA THR A 94 -9.97 1.05 -4.40
C THR A 94 -10.25 1.02 -2.90
N LEU A 95 -9.50 0.23 -2.12
CA LEU A 95 -9.65 0.17 -0.66
C LEU A 95 -9.36 1.51 0.03
N LEU A 96 -8.43 2.31 -0.51
CA LEU A 96 -8.10 3.62 0.03
C LEU A 96 -9.18 4.67 -0.26
N ILE A 97 -9.83 4.58 -1.41
CA ILE A 97 -10.85 5.54 -1.86
C ILE A 97 -12.25 5.17 -1.34
N LYS A 98 -12.50 3.90 -1.02
CA LYS A 98 -13.79 3.43 -0.50
C LYS A 98 -14.24 4.33 0.65
N GLU A 99 -15.41 4.93 0.51
CA GLU A 99 -16.04 5.70 1.58
C GLU A 99 -16.59 4.74 2.64
N ALA A 100 -16.71 5.25 3.87
CA ALA A 100 -17.39 4.51 4.90
C ALA A 100 -18.84 4.29 4.51
N ASN A 101 -19.31 3.05 4.59
CA ASN A 101 -20.74 2.78 4.56
C ASN A 101 -21.30 3.30 5.89
N VAL A 102 -21.59 4.60 5.96
CA VAL A 102 -22.35 5.19 7.04
C VAL A 102 -23.82 4.87 6.76
N GLU A 103 -24.21 3.63 7.00
CA GLU A 103 -25.62 3.29 7.15
C GLU A 103 -26.05 3.78 8.53
N ASP A 104 -26.70 4.95 8.55
CA ASP A 104 -27.44 5.56 9.66
C ASP A 104 -26.70 5.65 11.01
N GLU A 105 -26.09 6.83 11.24
CA GLU A 105 -25.51 7.28 12.50
C GLU A 105 -26.49 7.10 13.69
N ASP A 106 -26.23 6.09 14.52
CA ASP A 106 -26.72 6.05 15.89
C ASP A 106 -25.49 6.10 16.81
N GLU A 107 -25.48 7.08 17.70
CA GLU A 107 -24.33 7.55 18.50
C GLU A 107 -23.72 6.43 19.38
N GLY A 108 -22.79 5.67 18.83
CA GLY A 108 -21.91 4.73 19.53
C GLY A 108 -20.52 4.76 18.91
N GLU A 109 -19.47 4.53 19.70
CA GLU A 109 -18.10 4.41 19.17
C GLU A 109 -18.05 3.24 18.16
N ASP A 110 -18.19 3.57 16.87
CA ASP A 110 -18.43 2.63 15.79
C ASP A 110 -17.25 1.69 15.54
N GLU A 111 -17.39 0.43 15.98
CA GLU A 111 -16.47 -0.67 15.60
C GLU A 111 -16.29 -0.75 14.07
N ASN A 112 -17.33 -0.41 13.30
CA ASN A 112 -17.33 -0.34 11.83
C ASN A 112 -16.31 0.66 11.28
N ASN A 113 -16.15 1.82 11.93
CA ASN A 113 -15.18 2.84 11.53
C ASN A 113 -13.75 2.33 11.77
N GLU A 114 -13.50 1.67 12.91
CA GLU A 114 -12.17 1.16 13.23
C GLU A 114 -11.70 0.05 12.27
N GLU A 115 -12.61 -0.88 11.88
CA GLU A 115 -12.32 -1.91 10.87
C GLU A 115 -11.92 -1.29 9.52
N GLU A 116 -12.67 -0.30 9.03
CA GLU A 116 -12.37 0.34 7.76
C GLU A 116 -11.06 1.13 7.80
N ILE A 117 -10.82 1.86 8.89
CA ILE A 117 -9.55 2.55 9.09
C ILE A 117 -8.40 1.52 9.11
N ALA A 118 -8.63 0.28 9.57
CA ALA A 118 -7.61 -0.76 9.61
C ALA A 118 -7.30 -1.28 8.19
N VAL A 119 -8.36 -1.51 7.39
CA VAL A 119 -8.24 -1.83 5.96
C VAL A 119 -7.43 -0.75 5.24
N LYS A 120 -7.79 0.53 5.38
CA LYS A 120 -7.06 1.66 4.76
C LYS A 120 -5.62 1.73 5.24
N ALA A 121 -5.36 1.50 6.52
CA ALA A 121 -4.00 1.51 7.06
C ALA A 121 -3.12 0.39 6.49
N LYS A 122 -3.68 -0.82 6.27
CA LYS A 122 -2.96 -1.95 5.64
C LYS A 122 -2.83 -1.78 4.14
N ALA A 123 -3.85 -1.27 3.46
CA ALA A 123 -3.77 -0.93 2.04
C ALA A 123 -2.69 0.14 1.79
N MET A 124 -2.63 1.18 2.62
CA MET A 124 -1.60 2.22 2.51
C MET A 124 -0.21 1.68 2.85
N TYR A 125 -0.09 0.74 3.80
CA TYR A 125 1.17 0.04 4.07
C TYR A 125 1.63 -0.77 2.85
N ALA A 126 0.74 -1.54 2.22
CA ALA A 126 1.05 -2.32 1.03
C ALA A 126 1.44 -1.44 -0.18
N LEU A 127 0.65 -0.40 -0.46
CA LEU A 127 0.96 0.57 -1.50
C LEU A 127 2.31 1.25 -1.25
N SER A 128 2.58 1.67 -0.01
CA SER A 128 3.87 2.24 0.37
C SER A 128 5.04 1.27 0.18
N ALA A 129 4.85 0.00 0.52
CA ALA A 129 5.87 -1.03 0.34
C ALA A 129 6.09 -1.36 -1.14
N LEU A 130 5.09 -1.24 -1.99
CA LEU A 130 5.20 -1.48 -3.44
C LEU A 130 6.03 -0.43 -4.18
N VAL A 131 5.97 0.84 -3.74
CA VAL A 131 6.57 1.97 -4.48
C VAL A 131 7.92 2.42 -3.97
N ARG A 132 8.25 2.16 -2.70
CA ARG A 132 9.55 2.54 -2.12
C ARG A 132 10.67 1.72 -2.72
N ASN A 133 11.76 2.39 -3.08
CA ASN A 133 12.92 1.80 -3.75
C ASN A 133 12.55 1.03 -5.03
N ASN A 134 11.45 1.41 -5.68
CA ASN A 134 10.92 0.74 -6.87
C ASN A 134 10.39 1.75 -7.89
N PRO A 135 11.25 2.29 -8.76
CA PRO A 135 10.85 3.24 -9.79
C PRO A 135 9.72 2.69 -10.66
N GLU A 136 9.75 1.43 -11.06
CA GLU A 136 8.69 0.80 -11.84
C GLU A 136 7.34 0.84 -11.13
N GLY A 137 7.31 0.58 -9.83
CA GLY A 137 6.12 0.74 -9.00
C GLY A 137 5.63 2.17 -8.94
N GLN A 138 6.53 3.15 -8.86
CA GLN A 138 6.15 4.58 -8.89
C GLN A 138 5.54 4.98 -10.24
N TRP A 139 6.11 4.50 -11.35
CA TRP A 139 5.56 4.72 -12.68
C TRP A 139 4.22 4.02 -12.87
N ALA A 140 4.09 2.77 -12.44
CA ALA A 140 2.82 2.05 -12.46
C ALA A 140 1.75 2.77 -11.63
N CYS A 141 2.12 3.37 -10.49
CA CYS A 141 1.21 4.20 -9.70
C CYS A 141 0.74 5.47 -10.42
N ILE A 142 1.59 6.10 -11.22
CA ILE A 142 1.19 7.23 -12.08
C ILE A 142 0.17 6.75 -13.11
N GLU A 143 0.49 5.66 -13.82
CA GLU A 143 -0.36 5.09 -14.87
C GLU A 143 -1.71 4.61 -14.32
N ALA A 144 -1.74 4.10 -13.07
CA ALA A 144 -2.94 3.65 -12.38
C ALA A 144 -3.72 4.77 -11.66
N GLY A 145 -3.26 6.02 -11.71
CA GLY A 145 -3.95 7.14 -11.05
C GLY A 145 -3.97 7.07 -9.52
N CYS A 146 -2.92 6.49 -8.90
CA CYS A 146 -2.82 6.36 -7.44
C CYS A 146 -2.86 7.69 -6.69
N TYR A 147 -2.60 8.81 -7.38
CA TYR A 147 -2.69 10.16 -6.83
C TYR A 147 -3.98 10.38 -6.03
N LYS A 148 -5.15 10.04 -6.59
CA LYS A 148 -6.44 10.24 -5.91
C LYS A 148 -6.52 9.47 -4.59
N ALA A 149 -6.06 8.22 -4.58
CA ALA A 149 -6.02 7.39 -3.38
C ALA A 149 -5.10 7.99 -2.29
N VAL A 150 -3.97 8.57 -2.68
CA VAL A 150 -3.04 9.23 -1.75
C VAL A 150 -3.67 10.47 -1.13
N VAL A 151 -4.34 11.32 -1.91
CA VAL A 151 -5.02 12.51 -1.39
C VAL A 151 -6.11 12.12 -0.39
N VAL A 152 -6.94 11.13 -0.73
CA VAL A 152 -7.96 10.60 0.19
C VAL A 152 -7.31 10.02 1.45
N ALA A 153 -6.20 9.28 1.33
CA ALA A 153 -5.48 8.71 2.46
C ALA A 153 -4.87 9.78 3.38
N LEU A 154 -4.44 10.94 2.84
CA LEU A 154 -4.04 12.10 3.63
C LEU A 154 -5.24 12.72 4.38
N GLN A 155 -6.41 12.78 3.76
CA GLN A 155 -7.61 13.35 4.39
C GLN A 155 -8.33 12.37 5.33
N SER A 156 -7.89 11.11 5.37
CA SER A 156 -8.43 10.05 6.23
C SER A 156 -7.95 10.18 7.68
N ALA A 157 -8.28 9.18 8.50
CA ALA A 157 -7.87 9.11 9.90
C ALA A 157 -6.35 9.34 10.11
N PRO A 158 -5.94 9.96 11.24
CA PRO A 158 -4.55 10.35 11.49
C PRO A 158 -3.50 9.23 11.31
N ARG A 159 -3.88 7.97 11.60
CA ARG A 159 -2.96 6.83 11.42
C ARG A 159 -2.63 6.55 9.95
N VAL A 160 -3.60 6.72 9.05
CA VAL A 160 -3.45 6.51 7.61
C VAL A 160 -2.69 7.70 7.01
N ALA A 161 -3.08 8.92 7.39
CA ALA A 161 -2.40 10.15 6.97
C ALA A 161 -0.91 10.13 7.33
N ARG A 162 -0.55 9.72 8.55
CA ARG A 162 0.85 9.60 8.98
C ARG A 162 1.66 8.64 8.12
N LYS A 163 1.12 7.45 7.81
CA LYS A 163 1.79 6.48 6.93
C LYS A 163 2.00 7.07 5.52
N THR A 164 0.99 7.77 5.02
CA THR A 164 1.03 8.45 3.72
C THR A 164 2.10 9.53 3.68
N LEU A 165 2.20 10.36 4.73
CA LEU A 165 3.26 11.38 4.85
C LEU A 165 4.67 10.78 4.89
N VAL A 166 4.86 9.67 5.62
CA VAL A 166 6.17 8.98 5.62
C VAL A 166 6.50 8.44 4.23
N MET A 167 5.54 7.82 3.53
CA MET A 167 5.74 7.38 2.15
C MET A 167 6.11 8.55 1.22
N LEU A 168 5.38 9.67 1.29
CA LEU A 168 5.66 10.86 0.50
C LEU A 168 7.06 11.41 0.77
N SER A 169 7.47 11.47 2.05
CA SER A 169 8.81 11.86 2.44
C SER A 169 9.85 10.96 1.80
N ASP A 170 9.72 9.64 1.90
CA ASP A 170 10.69 8.69 1.33
C ASP A 170 10.81 8.86 -0.19
N LEU A 171 9.69 8.99 -0.90
CA LEU A 171 9.68 9.19 -2.36
C LEU A 171 10.30 10.53 -2.81
N ILE A 172 10.15 11.58 -2.00
CA ILE A 172 10.85 12.86 -2.24
C ILE A 172 12.37 12.65 -2.11
N HIS A 173 12.83 11.95 -1.08
CA HIS A 173 14.26 11.67 -0.91
C HIS A 173 14.81 10.83 -2.06
N GLU A 174 14.08 9.81 -2.52
CA GLU A 174 14.45 9.00 -3.69
C GLU A 174 14.58 9.86 -4.96
N THR A 175 13.61 10.75 -5.20
CA THR A 175 13.63 11.66 -6.35
C THR A 175 14.82 12.62 -6.30
N LEU A 176 15.08 13.22 -5.13
CA LEU A 176 16.20 14.15 -4.95
C LEU A 176 17.56 13.44 -5.11
N ALA A 177 17.69 12.23 -4.58
CA ALA A 177 18.89 11.41 -4.74
C ALA A 177 19.15 11.07 -6.21
N ALA A 178 18.10 10.69 -6.95
CA ALA A 178 18.18 10.43 -8.39
C ALA A 178 18.60 11.68 -9.19
N ALA A 179 18.00 12.83 -8.91
CA ALA A 179 18.37 14.10 -9.54
C ALA A 179 19.83 14.48 -9.25
N ALA A 180 20.29 14.31 -8.01
CA ALA A 180 21.68 14.58 -7.63
C ALA A 180 22.68 13.62 -8.31
N ALA A 181 22.33 12.34 -8.45
CA ALA A 181 23.16 11.38 -9.18
C ALA A 181 23.26 11.75 -10.67
N GLN A 182 22.14 12.08 -11.30
CA GLN A 182 22.10 12.51 -12.70
C GLN A 182 22.94 13.78 -12.93
N ALA A 183 22.81 14.78 -12.05
CA ALA A 183 23.61 16.00 -12.11
C ALA A 183 25.12 15.74 -11.97
N ALA A 184 25.49 14.67 -11.23
CA ALA A 184 26.87 14.21 -11.08
C ALA A 184 27.34 13.25 -12.18
N GLY A 185 26.52 12.99 -13.22
CA GLY A 185 26.85 12.04 -14.29
C GLY A 185 26.89 10.57 -13.86
N ARG A 186 26.25 10.23 -12.74
CA ARG A 186 26.14 8.85 -12.23
C ARG A 186 24.88 8.18 -12.77
N SER A 187 25.00 6.91 -13.16
CA SER A 187 23.88 6.05 -13.57
C SER A 187 23.16 5.37 -12.39
N THR A 188 23.65 5.56 -11.17
CA THR A 188 23.11 4.94 -9.94
C THR A 188 22.90 6.00 -8.86
N TYR A 189 21.79 5.90 -8.11
CA TYR A 189 21.48 6.79 -6.99
C TYR A 189 21.22 6.06 -5.66
N ASP A 190 20.92 4.76 -5.70
CA ASP A 190 20.65 3.88 -4.55
C ASP A 190 21.58 2.64 -4.53
N GLY A 191 22.61 2.63 -5.39
CA GLY A 191 23.51 1.48 -5.53
C GLY A 191 23.06 0.44 -6.58
N HIS A 192 21.88 0.58 -7.17
CA HIS A 192 21.41 -0.25 -8.28
C HIS A 192 21.54 0.46 -9.63
N LEU A 193 21.76 -0.32 -10.70
CA LEU A 193 21.71 0.17 -12.07
C LEU A 193 20.25 0.43 -12.43
N HIS A 194 19.91 1.67 -12.79
CA HIS A 194 18.57 2.01 -13.26
C HIS A 194 18.62 2.34 -14.75
N GLU A 195 18.06 1.46 -15.57
CA GLU A 195 17.87 1.73 -16.99
C GLU A 195 16.50 2.39 -17.24
N SER A 196 16.49 3.42 -18.08
CA SER A 196 15.33 4.08 -18.72
C SER A 196 14.33 4.89 -17.87
N ARG A 197 14.11 4.61 -16.57
CA ARG A 197 13.07 5.32 -15.78
C ARG A 197 13.51 5.66 -14.35
N PRO A 198 13.94 6.90 -14.06
CA PRO A 198 14.28 7.31 -12.69
C PRO A 198 13.03 7.38 -11.79
N PRO A 199 13.20 7.41 -10.45
CA PRO A 199 12.13 7.68 -9.50
C PRO A 199 11.45 8.97 -9.90
N ARG A 200 10.12 8.95 -9.86
CA ARG A 200 9.32 10.09 -10.26
C ARG A 200 8.24 10.31 -9.21
N PRO A 201 8.10 11.53 -8.69
CA PRO A 201 6.98 11.83 -7.82
C PRO A 201 5.69 11.56 -8.58
N PHE A 202 4.75 10.82 -8.00
CA PHE A 202 3.55 10.45 -8.75
C PHE A 202 2.66 11.66 -9.09
N TRP A 203 2.80 12.77 -8.37
CA TRP A 203 2.16 14.05 -8.71
C TRP A 203 2.82 14.80 -9.87
N ALA A 204 3.89 14.26 -10.47
CA ALA A 204 4.56 14.87 -11.62
C ALA A 204 3.82 14.65 -12.96
N GLY A 205 2.79 13.81 -12.98
CA GLY A 205 1.88 13.62 -14.13
C GLY A 205 0.59 14.45 -14.04
N GLU A 206 0.32 15.05 -12.89
CA GLU A 206 -0.99 15.64 -12.58
C GLU A 206 -1.08 17.13 -12.97
N THR A 207 -2.30 17.69 -12.94
CA THR A 207 -2.52 19.11 -13.25
C THR A 207 -1.96 20.01 -12.15
N GLU A 208 -1.92 21.33 -12.39
CA GLU A 208 -1.51 22.29 -11.37
C GLU A 208 -2.47 22.29 -10.16
N LEU A 209 -3.77 22.16 -10.42
CA LEU A 209 -4.80 22.06 -9.39
C LEU A 209 -4.59 20.83 -8.49
N ASP A 210 -4.26 19.69 -9.09
CA ASP A 210 -3.98 18.46 -8.35
C ASP A 210 -2.74 18.63 -7.45
N ARG A 211 -1.69 19.30 -7.95
CA ARG A 211 -0.51 19.59 -7.12
C ARG A 211 -0.86 20.51 -5.95
N GLU A 212 -1.68 21.53 -6.16
CA GLU A 212 -2.15 22.41 -5.09
C GLU A 212 -2.98 21.68 -4.04
N GLU A 213 -3.86 20.77 -4.46
CA GLU A 213 -4.66 19.95 -3.55
C GLU A 213 -3.77 19.06 -2.67
N LEU A 214 -2.79 18.37 -3.27
CA LEU A 214 -1.84 17.56 -2.52
C LEU A 214 -1.04 18.40 -1.52
N CYS A 215 -0.54 19.56 -1.94
CA CYS A 215 0.15 20.49 -1.05
C CYS A 215 -0.74 20.92 0.11
N ARG A 216 -2.01 21.26 -0.15
CA ARG A 216 -2.98 21.65 0.88
C ARG A 216 -3.24 20.51 1.87
N ALA A 217 -3.44 19.28 1.37
CA ALA A 217 -3.64 18.09 2.20
C ALA A 217 -2.43 17.83 3.10
N VAL A 218 -1.20 17.98 2.60
CA VAL A 218 0.02 17.86 3.41
C VAL A 218 0.12 18.98 4.45
N LEU A 219 -0.11 20.23 4.06
CA LEU A 219 -0.01 21.40 4.95
C LEU A 219 -1.00 21.35 6.11
N PHE A 220 -2.20 20.81 5.90
CA PHE A 220 -3.18 20.62 6.96
C PHE A 220 -2.59 19.85 8.15
N HIS A 221 -1.84 18.78 7.89
CA HIS A 221 -1.23 17.96 8.94
C HIS A 221 0.00 18.60 9.57
N THR A 222 0.81 19.36 8.83
CA THR A 222 2.00 20.02 9.40
C THR A 222 1.64 21.21 10.29
N MET A 223 0.59 21.96 9.94
CA MET A 223 0.10 23.07 10.76
C MET A 223 -0.62 22.58 12.03
N ALA A 224 -1.40 21.50 11.95
CA ALA A 224 -2.05 20.88 13.11
C ALA A 224 -1.05 20.29 14.12
N MET A 225 0.16 19.92 13.68
CA MET A 225 1.25 19.50 14.57
C MET A 225 1.95 20.66 15.27
N SER A 226 2.02 21.83 14.64
CA SER A 226 2.67 23.01 15.22
C SER A 226 1.87 23.65 16.35
N THR A 227 0.54 23.52 16.34
CA THR A 227 -0.33 24.07 17.40
C THR A 227 -0.36 23.21 18.67
N LYS A 228 -0.10 21.90 18.57
CA LYS A 228 -0.03 21.00 19.74
C LYS A 228 1.31 20.99 20.47
N ALA A 229 2.34 21.64 19.95
CA ALA A 229 3.68 21.69 20.55
C ALA A 229 3.92 22.94 21.42
N VAL A 230 2.88 23.78 21.61
CA VAL A 230 2.96 25.06 22.34
C VAL A 230 2.14 25.04 23.65
N ASP A 231 1.49 23.92 23.96
CA ASP A 231 0.81 23.66 25.25
C ASP A 231 1.54 22.54 26.02
#